data_AF-A0A3C1DBJ2-F1
#
_entry.id   AF-A0A3C1DBJ2-F1
#
_cell.length_a   1.000
_cell.length_b   1.000
_cell.length_c   1.000
_cell.angle_alpha   90.00
_cell.angle_beta   90.00
_cell.angle_gamma   90.00
#
_symmetry.space_group_name_H-M   'P 1'
#
loop_
_entity.id
_entity.type
_entity.pdbx_description
1 polymer ?
#
loop_
_entity_poly.entity_id
_entity_poly.type
_entity_poly.pdbx_seq_one_letter_code
_entity_poly.pdbx_strand_id
1 'polypeptide(L)'
;MFDVAGPVDIIEQLKRDGKLKALPIKTTDKRTGALVAYDGTELCEFWANDSTWVPEGELGDGAVRYLGSATHAGHIELKALYVLFGGTWYNILTGKPDKVACPLAAPMLGAAR
;
A
#
# COMPACT_ATOMS: atom_id res chain seq x y z
N MET A 1 14.06 26.80 -11.71
CA MET A 1 12.63 26.50 -11.45
C MET A 1 12.52 25.00 -11.48
N PHE A 2 12.50 24.34 -10.32
CA PHE A 2 12.41 22.88 -10.26
C PHE A 2 10.95 22.53 -10.44
N ASP A 3 10.63 21.81 -11.51
CA ASP A 3 9.33 21.17 -11.67
C ASP A 3 9.23 20.13 -10.55
N VAL A 4 8.46 20.44 -9.51
CA VAL A 4 8.28 19.53 -8.38
C VAL A 4 7.29 18.50 -8.89
N ALA A 5 7.78 17.30 -9.23
CA ALA A 5 6.97 16.20 -9.75
C ALA A 5 5.66 16.09 -8.96
N GLY A 6 4.53 16.19 -9.65
CA GLY A 6 3.22 16.10 -9.02
C GLY A 6 2.82 14.66 -8.70
N PRO A 7 1.70 14.45 -8.01
CA PRO A 7 1.19 13.11 -7.70
C PRO A 7 0.92 12.25 -8.95
N VAL A 8 0.62 12.89 -10.09
CA VAL A 8 0.46 12.17 -11.37
C VAL A 8 1.81 11.67 -11.89
N ASP A 9 2.87 12.47 -11.78
CA ASP A 9 4.19 12.12 -12.27
C ASP A 9 4.77 10.93 -11.51
N ILE A 10 4.59 10.89 -10.18
CA ILE A 10 5.03 9.74 -9.37
C ILE A 10 4.23 8.48 -9.69
N ILE A 11 2.91 8.58 -9.91
CA ILE A 11 2.09 7.44 -10.32
C ILE A 11 2.59 6.88 -11.66
N GLU A 12 2.82 7.74 -12.66
CA GLU A 12 3.31 7.32 -13.97
C GLU A 12 4.73 6.74 -13.90
N GLN A 13 5.59 7.29 -13.03
CA GLN A 13 6.90 6.71 -12.80
C GLN A 13 6.80 5.30 -12.20
N LEU A 14 5.99 5.10 -11.16
CA LEU A 14 5.82 3.79 -10.53
C LEU A 14 5.16 2.77 -11.48
N LYS A 15 4.29 3.20 -12.39
CA LYS A 15 3.77 2.36 -13.47
C LYS A 15 4.88 1.90 -14.39
N ARG A 16 5.73 2.82 -14.87
CA ARG A 16 6.88 2.51 -15.75
C ARG A 16 7.89 1.58 -15.07
N ASP A 17 8.15 1.77 -13.79
CA ASP A 17 9.00 0.88 -12.98
C ASP A 17 8.37 -0.49 -12.72
N GLY A 18 7.07 -0.67 -13.04
CA GLY A 18 6.34 -1.90 -12.77
C GLY A 18 6.07 -2.14 -11.28
N LYS A 19 6.06 -1.08 -10.45
CA LYS A 19 5.84 -1.14 -9.00
C LYS A 19 4.36 -1.14 -8.60
N LEU A 20 3.46 -0.73 -9.51
CA LEU A 20 2.01 -0.76 -9.27
C LEU A 20 1.36 -2.09 -9.73
N LYS A 21 2.06 -3.20 -9.53
CA LYS A 21 1.55 -4.54 -9.86
C LYS A 21 0.79 -5.11 -8.67
N ALA A 22 -0.01 -6.13 -8.95
CA ALA A 22 -0.64 -6.92 -7.91
C ALA A 22 0.43 -7.72 -7.15
N LEU A 23 0.30 -7.80 -5.83
CA LEU A 23 1.17 -8.56 -4.94
C LEU A 23 0.50 -9.86 -4.54
N PRO A 24 0.94 -11.01 -5.07
CA PRO A 24 0.48 -12.30 -4.59
C PRO A 24 1.01 -12.55 -3.18
N ILE A 25 0.13 -13.02 -2.28
CA ILE A 25 0.48 -13.29 -0.89
C ILE A 25 0.93 -14.72 -0.71
N LYS A 26 2.09 -14.88 -0.08
CA LYS A 26 2.71 -16.17 0.23
C LYS A 26 2.23 -16.71 1.56
N THR A 27 2.20 -15.87 2.60
CA THR A 27 1.78 -16.28 3.94
C THR A 27 0.97 -15.19 4.62
N THR A 28 0.09 -15.62 5.52
CA THR A 28 -0.69 -14.75 6.40
C THR A 28 -0.45 -15.19 7.84
N ASP A 29 -0.07 -14.26 8.70
CA ASP A 29 -0.11 -14.47 10.15
C ASP A 29 -1.56 -14.29 10.61
N LYS A 30 -2.20 -15.40 10.97
CA LYS A 30 -3.59 -15.42 11.42
C LYS A 30 -3.81 -14.75 12.78
N ARG A 31 -2.76 -14.55 13.57
CA ARG A 31 -2.86 -13.89 14.89
C ARG A 31 -2.88 -12.38 14.75
N THR A 32 -2.07 -11.85 13.85
CA THR A 32 -1.84 -10.40 13.70
C THR A 32 -2.51 -9.79 12.48
N GLY A 33 -2.89 -10.62 11.50
CA GLY A 33 -3.38 -10.16 10.20
C GLY A 33 -2.25 -9.71 9.25
N ALA A 34 -0.99 -9.80 9.67
CA ALA A 34 0.16 -9.44 8.85
C ALA A 34 0.29 -10.39 7.64
N LEU A 35 0.73 -9.83 6.51
CA LEU A 35 0.88 -10.54 5.25
C LEU A 35 2.33 -10.49 4.79
N VAL A 36 2.78 -11.56 4.14
CA VAL A 36 4.08 -11.57 3.44
C VAL A 36 3.84 -11.95 1.98
N ALA A 37 4.25 -11.08 1.07
CA ALA A 37 4.17 -11.29 -0.37
C ALA A 37 5.28 -12.25 -0.86
N TYR A 38 5.13 -12.79 -2.07
CA TYR A 38 6.15 -13.69 -2.66
C TYR A 38 7.49 -13.01 -2.93
N ASP A 39 7.51 -11.69 -3.10
CA ASP A 39 8.73 -10.90 -3.26
C ASP A 39 9.43 -10.57 -1.92
N GLY A 40 8.85 -11.02 -0.80
CA GLY A 40 9.37 -10.78 0.55
C GLY A 40 8.84 -9.51 1.21
N THR A 41 7.97 -8.74 0.55
CA THR A 41 7.35 -7.55 1.16
C THR A 41 6.48 -7.97 2.33
N GLU A 42 6.77 -7.43 3.52
CA GLU A 42 5.94 -7.56 4.71
C GLU A 42 4.91 -6.42 4.72
N LEU A 43 3.65 -6.76 4.96
CA LEU A 43 2.54 -5.82 4.94
C LEU A 43 1.68 -5.91 6.20
N CYS A 44 1.24 -4.76 6.65
CA CYS A 44 0.26 -4.60 7.72
C CYS A 44 -1.02 -3.96 7.17
N GLU A 45 -2.14 -4.20 7.85
CA GLU A 45 -3.40 -3.56 7.50
C GLU A 45 -3.27 -2.04 7.77
N PHE A 46 -3.66 -1.21 6.80
CA PHE A 46 -3.54 0.24 6.91
C PHE A 46 -4.37 0.77 8.08
N TRP A 47 -5.66 0.42 8.10
CA TRP A 47 -6.62 0.71 9.15
C TRP A 47 -7.43 -0.56 9.41
N ALA A 48 -7.75 -0.85 10.67
CA ALA A 48 -8.48 -2.05 11.04
C ALA A 48 -9.81 -2.15 10.27
N ASN A 49 -10.01 -3.25 9.54
CA ASN A 49 -11.17 -3.56 8.72
C ASN A 49 -11.37 -2.72 7.45
N ASP A 50 -10.36 -1.98 7.00
CA ASP A 50 -10.45 -1.21 5.76
C ASP A 50 -10.14 -2.07 4.51
N SER A 51 -9.72 -3.32 4.71
CA SER A 51 -9.35 -4.23 3.61
C SER A 51 -8.26 -3.64 2.69
N THR A 52 -7.40 -2.79 3.26
CA THR A 52 -6.23 -2.27 2.56
C THR A 52 -4.96 -2.48 3.38
N TRP A 53 -3.86 -2.64 2.68
CA TRP A 53 -2.56 -3.01 3.24
C TRP A 53 -1.47 -2.08 2.73
N VAL A 54 -0.48 -1.84 3.57
CA VAL A 54 0.72 -1.04 3.26
C VAL A 54 1.96 -1.81 3.70
N PRO A 55 3.14 -1.53 3.10
CA PRO A 55 4.40 -2.07 3.58
C PRO A 55 4.60 -1.77 5.07
N GLU A 56 5.15 -2.71 5.83
CA GLU A 56 5.57 -2.44 7.21
C GLU A 56 6.75 -1.46 7.26
N GLY A 57 6.77 -0.61 8.30
CA GLY A 57 7.84 0.37 8.52
C GLY A 57 7.43 1.82 8.24
N GLU A 58 8.43 2.67 7.99
CA GLU A 58 8.22 4.09 7.70
C GLU A 58 7.72 4.27 6.26
N LEU A 59 6.59 4.97 6.10
CA LEU A 59 5.99 5.25 4.79
C LEU A 59 6.45 6.60 4.27
N GLY A 60 7.01 6.60 3.06
CA GLY A 60 7.40 7.81 2.34
C GLY A 60 6.74 7.92 0.97
N ASP A 61 7.07 8.99 0.26
CA ASP A 61 6.59 9.22 -1.10
C ASP A 61 6.92 8.02 -2.00
N GLY A 62 5.91 7.57 -2.74
CA GLY A 62 5.97 6.39 -3.60
C GLY A 62 5.56 5.09 -2.90
N ALA A 63 5.28 5.09 -1.59
CA ALA A 63 4.67 3.96 -0.92
C ALA A 63 3.30 3.63 -1.56
N VAL A 64 2.96 2.35 -1.61
CA VAL A 64 1.73 1.87 -2.26
C VAL A 64 0.81 1.28 -1.20
N ARG A 65 -0.47 1.68 -1.25
CA ARG A 65 -1.55 1.07 -0.49
C ARG A 65 -2.34 0.16 -1.42
N TYR A 66 -2.47 -1.09 -1.00
CA TYR A 66 -3.05 -2.16 -1.80
C TYR A 66 -4.42 -2.56 -1.25
N LEU A 67 -5.34 -2.93 -2.14
CA LEU A 67 -6.64 -3.51 -1.83
C LEU A 67 -6.54 -5.02 -1.81
N GLY A 68 -6.99 -5.67 -0.74
CA GLY A 68 -7.07 -7.13 -0.71
C GLY A 68 -8.19 -7.64 -1.60
N SER A 69 -7.84 -8.60 -2.45
CA SER A 69 -8.75 -9.33 -3.30
C SER A 69 -8.54 -10.83 -3.06
N ALA A 70 -9.61 -11.53 -2.70
CA ALA A 70 -9.59 -12.99 -2.76
C ALA A 70 -9.64 -13.44 -4.24
N THR A 71 -8.88 -14.48 -4.57
CA THR A 71 -8.98 -15.16 -5.87
C THR A 71 -9.75 -16.47 -5.71
N HIS A 72 -10.33 -16.98 -6.81
CA HIS A 72 -11.16 -18.20 -6.81
C HIS A 72 -10.44 -19.47 -6.29
N ALA A 73 -9.12 -19.49 -6.25
CA ALA A 73 -8.31 -20.60 -5.77
C ALA A 73 -7.91 -20.49 -4.28
N GLY A 74 -8.49 -19.55 -3.53
CA GLY A 74 -8.18 -19.35 -2.11
C GLY A 74 -6.86 -18.60 -1.86
N HIS A 75 -6.21 -18.10 -2.91
CA HIS A 75 -5.04 -17.22 -2.77
C HIS A 75 -5.49 -15.77 -2.58
N ILE A 76 -4.81 -15.05 -1.70
CA ILE A 76 -4.97 -13.61 -1.53
C ILE A 76 -4.00 -12.92 -2.50
N GLU A 77 -4.52 -11.93 -3.24
CA GLU A 77 -3.72 -11.02 -4.04
C GLU A 77 -4.07 -9.59 -3.64
N LEU A 78 -3.06 -8.74 -3.47
CA LEU A 78 -3.26 -7.34 -3.14
C LEU A 78 -3.05 -6.48 -4.38
N LYS A 79 -4.08 -5.75 -4.81
CA LYS A 79 -4.03 -4.89 -6.00
C LYS A 79 -3.62 -3.48 -5.59
N ALA A 80 -2.63 -2.91 -6.25
CA ALA A 80 -2.25 -1.51 -6.02
C ALA A 80 -3.48 -0.60 -6.20
N LEU A 81 -3.72 0.31 -5.25
CA LEU A 81 -4.91 1.16 -5.24
C LEU A 81 -4.57 2.65 -5.06
N TYR A 82 -3.65 2.96 -4.15
CA TYR A 82 -3.19 4.33 -3.92
C TYR A 82 -1.66 4.41 -3.85
N VAL A 83 -1.12 5.60 -4.13
CA VAL A 83 0.30 5.96 -3.93
C VAL A 83 0.38 7.13 -2.96
N LEU A 84 1.31 7.07 -2.00
CA LEU A 84 1.58 8.16 -1.07
C LEU A 84 2.44 9.23 -1.76
N PHE A 85 2.04 10.49 -1.66
CA PHE A 85 2.82 11.63 -2.12
C PHE A 85 2.51 12.86 -1.26
N GLY A 86 3.52 13.52 -0.72
CA GLY A 86 3.35 14.70 0.13
C GLY A 86 2.41 14.45 1.32
N GLY A 87 2.44 13.24 1.90
CA GLY A 87 1.58 12.84 3.01
C GLY A 87 0.12 12.52 2.64
N THR A 88 -0.24 12.57 1.36
CA THR A 88 -1.59 12.28 0.86
C THR A 88 -1.60 11.05 -0.03
N TRP A 89 -2.60 10.18 0.13
CA TRP A 89 -2.80 9.03 -0.74
C TRP A 89 -3.52 9.45 -2.03
N TYR A 90 -3.01 9.07 -3.19
CA TYR A 90 -3.61 9.38 -4.50
C TYR A 90 -4.02 8.10 -5.23
N ASN A 91 -5.26 8.06 -5.70
CA ASN A 91 -5.80 6.88 -6.38
C ASN A 91 -5.09 6.69 -7.72
N ILE A 92 -4.57 5.49 -7.98
CA ILE A 92 -3.72 5.23 -9.16
C ILE A 92 -4.46 5.31 -10.50
N LEU A 93 -5.80 5.19 -10.48
CA LEU A 93 -6.65 5.24 -11.67
C LEU A 93 -7.13 6.65 -11.98
N THR A 94 -7.45 7.43 -10.95
CA THR A 94 -8.08 8.75 -11.12
C THR A 94 -7.14 9.92 -10.83
N GLY A 95 -6.00 9.68 -10.17
CA GLY A 95 -5.09 10.71 -9.69
C GLY A 95 -5.67 11.60 -8.59
N LYS A 96 -6.88 11.28 -8.09
CA LYS A 96 -7.56 12.08 -7.07
C LYS A 96 -7.05 11.71 -5.67
N PRO A 97 -6.95 12.69 -4.75
CA PRO A 97 -6.58 12.41 -3.37
C PRO A 97 -7.67 11.59 -2.68
N ASP A 98 -7.24 10.64 -1.86
CA ASP A 98 -8.07 9.99 -0.86
C ASP A 98 -8.38 10.98 0.27
N LYS A 99 -9.54 10.81 0.90
CA LYS A 99 -9.96 11.62 2.05
C LYS A 99 -9.29 11.17 3.34
N VAL A 100 -8.70 9.97 3.35
CA VAL A 100 -7.99 9.42 4.49
C VAL A 100 -6.54 9.89 4.44
N ALA A 101 -6.13 10.66 5.45
CA ALA A 101 -4.74 11.09 5.59
C ALA A 101 -3.84 9.88 5.85
N CYS A 102 -2.58 9.94 5.41
CA CYS A 102 -1.59 9.00 5.89
C CYS A 102 -1.48 9.16 7.41
N PRO A 103 -1.58 8.08 8.21
CA PRO A 103 -1.24 8.14 9.61
C PRO A 103 0.26 8.43 9.69
N LEU A 104 0.61 9.71 9.76
CA LEU A 104 1.97 10.16 10.01
C LEU A 104 2.39 9.61 11.37
N ALA A 105 3.26 8.61 11.36
CA ALA A 105 4.11 8.21 12.49
C ALA A 105 3.40 8.03 13.85
N ALA A 106 2.20 7.45 13.90
CA ALA A 106 1.87 6.66 15.06
C ALA A 106 2.64 5.34 14.91
N PRO A 107 3.42 4.87 15.90
CA PRO A 107 3.92 3.50 15.84
C PRO A 107 2.69 2.64 15.60
N MET A 108 2.66 1.92 14.47
CA MET A 108 1.62 0.93 14.17
C MET A 108 1.58 0.04 15.40
N LEU A 109 0.58 0.29 16.25
CA LEU A 109 0.61 -0.06 17.66
C LEU A 109 0.78 -1.57 17.70
N GLY A 110 1.89 -1.99 18.28
CA GLY A 110 2.33 -3.38 18.22
C GLY A 110 1.16 -4.30 18.52
N ALA A 111 0.95 -5.27 17.63
CA ALA A 111 0.38 -6.53 18.05
C ALA A 111 1.25 -6.99 19.23
N ALA A 112 0.73 -6.86 20.44
CA ALA A 112 1.44 -7.16 21.67
C ALA A 112 2.13 -8.53 21.53
N ARG A 113 3.44 -8.52 21.81
CA ARG A 113 4.23 -9.74 21.96
C ARG A 113 3.68 -10.56 23.11
#